data_AF-A0A543A9D9-F1
#
_entry.id   AF-A0A543A9D9-F1
#
_cell.length_a   1.000
_cell.length_b   1.000
_cell.length_c   1.000
_cell.angle_alpha   90.00
_cell.angle_beta   90.00
_cell.angle_gamma   90.00
#
_symmetry.space_group_name_H-M   'P 1'
#
loop_
_entity.id
_entity.type
_entity.pdbx_description
1 polymer ?
#
loop_
_entity_poly.entity_id
_entity_poly.type
_entity_poly.pdbx_seq_one_letter_code
_entity_poly.pdbx_strand_id
1 'polypeptide(L)'
;MSRLRRLADQIAGLWRIKVVRRLLVVIALVLAYQLWLSVQTIGKVDDGVGLHPDADGRFAVDVRLGFAPERFHILQLQQHGRVSGSDRETVHLRGVSEAGVDALAHFYWIKEIAPGVGRTP
;
A
#
# COMPACT_ATOMS: atom_id res chain seq x y z
N MET A 1 23.26 9.77 38.72
CA MET A 1 22.17 10.76 38.52
C MET A 1 22.60 12.06 37.81
N SER A 2 23.89 12.43 37.76
CA SER A 2 24.37 13.70 37.15
C SER A 2 24.47 13.72 35.61
N ARG A 3 24.49 12.56 34.94
CA ARG A 3 24.53 12.49 33.45
C ARG A 3 23.15 12.65 32.80
N LEU A 4 22.10 12.11 33.41
CA LEU A 4 20.71 12.21 32.92
C LEU A 4 20.20 13.66 32.89
N ARG A 5 20.52 14.46 33.92
CA ARG A 5 20.10 15.85 34.01
C ARG A 5 20.78 16.73 32.96
N ARG A 6 22.07 16.48 32.68
CA ARG A 6 22.83 17.13 31.59
C ARG A 6 22.27 16.83 30.20
N LEU A 7 21.83 15.59 29.97
CA LEU A 7 21.17 15.22 28.71
C LEU A 7 19.82 15.93 28.55
N ALA A 8 19.02 16.00 29.61
CA ALA A 8 17.75 16.74 29.60
C ALA A 8 17.94 18.23 29.32
N ASP A 9 18.94 18.86 29.94
CA ASP A 9 19.27 20.28 29.72
C ASP A 9 19.83 20.56 28.31
N GLN A 10 20.64 19.63 27.75
CA GLN A 10 21.10 19.73 26.37
C GLN A 10 19.94 19.59 25.36
N ILE A 11 19.02 18.65 25.58
CA ILE A 11 17.82 18.48 24.75
C ILE A 11 16.93 19.74 24.81
N ALA A 12 16.76 20.34 26.00
CA ALA A 12 16.01 21.57 26.17
C ALA A 12 16.68 22.77 25.48
N GLY A 13 18.02 22.85 25.50
CA GLY A 13 18.79 23.87 24.78
C GLY A 13 18.68 23.75 23.25
N LEU A 14 18.71 22.52 22.72
CA LEU A 14 18.49 22.21 21.31
C LEU A 14 17.10 22.64 20.83
N TRP A 15 16.07 22.50 21.68
CA TRP A 15 14.70 22.90 21.37
C TRP A 15 14.51 24.43 21.21
N ARG A 16 15.43 25.23 21.77
CA ARG A 16 15.44 26.70 21.66
C ARG A 16 15.98 27.19 20.30
N ILE A 17 16.61 26.31 19.52
CA ILE A 17 17.15 26.62 18.20
C ILE A 17 16.02 26.56 17.18
N LYS A 18 15.67 27.70 16.57
CA LYS A 18 14.59 27.80 15.56
C LYS A 18 14.71 26.76 14.44
N VAL A 19 15.95 26.35 14.11
CA VAL A 19 16.25 25.32 13.11
C VAL A 19 15.78 23.93 13.56
N VAL A 20 16.06 23.51 14.79
CA VAL A 20 15.63 22.21 15.33
C VAL A 20 14.10 22.12 15.34
N ARG A 21 13.42 23.21 15.74
CA ARG A 21 11.96 23.27 15.69
C ARG A 21 11.42 23.12 14.26
N ARG A 22 12.04 23.79 13.28
CA ARG A 22 11.65 23.65 11.86
C ARG A 22 11.87 22.22 11.35
N LEU A 23 13.00 21.62 11.67
CA LEU A 23 13.29 20.23 11.29
C LEU A 23 12.29 19.26 11.91
N LEU A 24 11.94 19.43 13.19
CA LEU A 24 10.91 18.61 13.84
C LEU A 24 9.54 18.76 13.18
N VAL A 25 9.16 19.98 12.75
CA VAL A 25 7.92 20.20 11.99
C VAL A 25 7.96 19.46 10.65
N VAL A 26 9.07 19.53 9.91
CA VAL A 26 9.22 18.80 8.63
C VAL A 26 9.15 17.28 8.86
N ILE A 27 9.83 16.77 9.88
CA ILE A 27 9.78 15.34 10.25
C ILE A 27 8.34 14.96 10.61
N ALA A 28 7.64 15.76 11.40
CA ALA A 28 6.25 15.49 11.76
C ALA A 28 5.32 15.48 10.53
N LEU A 29 5.52 16.40 9.57
CA LEU A 29 4.76 16.42 8.31
C LEU A 29 5.05 15.18 7.46
N VAL A 30 6.32 14.75 7.37
CA VAL A 30 6.70 13.51 6.67
C VAL A 30 6.05 12.30 7.32
N LEU A 31 6.09 12.20 8.66
CA LEU A 31 5.46 11.10 9.38
C LEU A 31 3.94 11.11 9.23
N ALA A 32 3.30 12.28 9.28
CA ALA A 32 1.86 12.41 9.04
C ALA A 32 1.49 11.98 7.61
N TYR A 33 2.31 12.33 6.61
CA TYR A 33 2.11 11.91 5.23
C TYR A 33 2.29 10.39 5.08
N GLN A 34 3.32 9.81 5.70
CA GLN A 34 3.52 8.36 5.71
C GLN A 34 2.34 7.63 6.34
N LEU A 35 1.85 8.11 7.49
CA LEU A 35 0.68 7.54 8.15
C LEU A 35 -0.58 7.65 7.28
N TRP A 36 -0.77 8.79 6.62
CA TRP A 36 -1.87 8.97 5.67
C TRP A 36 -1.81 7.96 4.52
N LEU A 37 -0.63 7.71 3.95
CA LEU A 37 -0.45 6.69 2.91
C LEU A 37 -0.80 5.29 3.43
N SER A 38 -0.36 4.94 4.65
CA SER A 38 -0.72 3.64 5.25
C SER A 38 -2.23 3.52 5.49
N VAL A 39 -2.90 4.57 5.96
CA VAL A 39 -4.37 4.53 6.15
C VAL A 39 -5.10 4.37 4.82
N GLN A 40 -4.58 4.97 3.74
CA GLN A 40 -5.15 4.82 2.41
C GLN A 40 -4.99 3.40 1.83
N THR A 41 -4.11 2.56 2.36
CA THR A 41 -3.98 1.15 1.93
C THR A 41 -4.77 0.18 2.80
N ILE A 42 -5.13 0.56 4.03
CA ILE A 42 -5.96 -0.25 4.93
C ILE A 42 -7.36 -0.45 4.34
N GLY A 43 -7.80 -1.70 4.29
CA GLY A 43 -9.15 -2.07 3.83
C GLY A 43 -9.32 -2.14 2.32
N LYS A 44 -8.23 -2.02 1.54
CA LYS A 44 -8.28 -2.32 0.10
C LYS A 44 -8.24 -3.81 -0.18
N VAL A 45 -7.60 -4.62 0.65
CA VAL A 45 -7.48 -6.06 0.45
C VAL A 45 -8.56 -6.75 1.29
N ASP A 46 -9.42 -7.53 0.64
CA ASP A 46 -10.43 -8.35 1.29
C ASP A 46 -9.76 -9.53 2.02
N ASP A 47 -10.29 -9.93 3.19
CA ASP A 47 -9.78 -11.00 4.04
C ASP A 47 -9.71 -12.36 3.32
N GLY A 48 -10.49 -12.52 2.24
CA GLY A 48 -10.46 -13.73 1.41
C GLY A 48 -9.23 -13.88 0.50
N VAL A 49 -8.46 -12.80 0.30
CA VAL A 49 -7.30 -12.81 -0.61
C VAL A 49 -6.17 -13.61 0.04
N GLY A 50 -5.64 -14.61 -0.67
CA GLY A 50 -4.59 -15.48 -0.14
C GLY A 50 -5.08 -16.83 0.41
N LEU A 51 -6.39 -17.03 0.58
CA LEU A 51 -6.93 -18.28 1.15
C LEU A 51 -6.82 -19.50 0.23
N HIS A 52 -6.72 -19.28 -1.09
CA HIS A 52 -6.70 -20.35 -2.10
C HIS A 52 -5.52 -20.17 -3.06
N PRO A 53 -4.27 -20.43 -2.62
CA PRO A 53 -3.11 -20.44 -3.52
C PRO A 53 -3.19 -21.56 -4.55
N ASP A 54 -2.62 -21.32 -5.73
CA ASP A 54 -2.23 -22.37 -6.66
C ASP A 54 -1.00 -23.14 -6.16
N ALA A 55 -0.56 -24.14 -6.94
CA ALA A 55 0.59 -24.98 -6.59
C ALA A 55 1.90 -24.19 -6.39
N ASP A 56 2.00 -22.99 -6.95
CA ASP A 56 3.16 -22.11 -6.85
C ASP A 56 3.02 -21.05 -5.74
N GLY A 57 1.96 -21.15 -4.91
CA GLY A 57 1.68 -20.19 -3.84
C GLY A 57 1.16 -18.84 -4.36
N ARG A 58 0.61 -18.80 -5.58
CA ARG A 58 0.07 -17.58 -6.19
C ARG A 58 -1.45 -17.59 -6.20
N PHE A 59 -2.04 -16.41 -6.28
CA PHE A 59 -3.49 -16.24 -6.13
C PHE A 59 -4.09 -15.58 -7.37
N ALA A 60 -5.38 -15.81 -7.54
CA ALA A 60 -6.20 -14.98 -8.39
C ALA A 60 -6.81 -13.84 -7.59
N VAL A 61 -6.84 -12.65 -8.18
CA VAL A 61 -7.41 -11.46 -7.56
C VAL A 61 -8.22 -10.66 -8.57
N ASP A 62 -9.31 -10.09 -8.09
CA ASP A 62 -10.12 -9.14 -8.83
C ASP A 62 -9.80 -7.74 -8.32
N VAL A 63 -9.22 -6.92 -9.18
CA VAL A 63 -8.79 -5.56 -8.83
C VAL A 63 -9.83 -4.57 -9.30
N ARG A 64 -10.57 -3.97 -8.38
CA ARG A 64 -11.60 -2.98 -8.67
C ARG A 64 -11.02 -1.57 -8.62
N LEU A 65 -11.21 -0.83 -9.69
CA LEU A 65 -10.86 0.58 -9.82
C LEU A 65 -12.12 1.43 -9.55
N GLY A 66 -11.95 2.74 -9.39
CA GLY A 66 -13.08 3.68 -9.30
C GLY A 66 -13.56 4.21 -10.65
N PHE A 67 -13.10 3.61 -11.75
CA PHE A 67 -13.33 4.04 -13.12
C PHE A 67 -12.96 2.91 -14.10
N ALA A 68 -13.32 3.05 -15.37
CA ALA A 68 -13.01 2.06 -16.40
C ALA A 68 -11.50 1.99 -16.69
N PRO A 69 -10.87 0.80 -16.65
CA PRO A 69 -9.42 0.67 -16.76
C PRO A 69 -8.94 1.02 -18.18
N GLU A 70 -8.10 2.05 -18.28
CA GLU A 70 -7.38 2.37 -19.51
C GLU A 70 -6.11 1.51 -19.68
N ARG A 71 -5.53 1.53 -20.88
CA ARG A 71 -4.32 0.74 -21.24
C ARG A 71 -3.17 0.90 -20.25
N PHE A 72 -2.95 2.11 -19.73
CA PHE A 72 -1.93 2.38 -18.72
C PHE A 72 -2.14 1.53 -17.45
N HIS A 73 -3.37 1.49 -16.94
CA HIS A 73 -3.73 0.75 -15.73
C HIS A 73 -3.50 -0.75 -15.94
N ILE A 74 -3.94 -1.27 -17.09
CA ILE A 74 -3.77 -2.69 -17.44
C ILE A 74 -2.27 -3.04 -17.47
N LEU A 75 -1.42 -2.21 -18.09
CA LEU A 75 0.01 -2.45 -18.15
C LEU A 75 0.70 -2.41 -16.78
N GLN A 76 0.27 -1.53 -15.88
CA GLN A 76 0.77 -1.48 -14.50
C GLN A 76 0.37 -2.74 -13.73
N LEU A 77 -0.90 -3.13 -13.80
CA LEU A 77 -1.42 -4.34 -13.13
C LEU A 77 -0.75 -5.62 -13.66
N GLN A 78 -0.43 -5.67 -14.95
CA GLN A 78 0.24 -6.81 -15.59
C GLN A 78 1.67 -7.06 -15.08
N GLN A 79 2.30 -6.11 -14.41
CA GLN A 79 3.62 -6.32 -13.79
C GLN A 79 3.54 -7.23 -12.55
N HIS A 80 2.36 -7.35 -11.95
CA HIS A 80 2.14 -8.13 -10.73
C HIS A 80 1.41 -9.46 -10.98
N GLY A 81 0.94 -9.71 -12.20
CA GLY A 81 0.26 -10.94 -12.58
C GLY A 81 -0.20 -10.93 -14.02
N ARG A 82 -0.87 -12.00 -14.45
CA ARG A 82 -1.42 -12.12 -15.80
C ARG A 82 -2.85 -11.59 -15.82
N VAL A 83 -3.11 -10.61 -16.68
CA VAL A 83 -4.47 -10.13 -16.92
C VAL A 83 -5.26 -11.20 -17.68
N SER A 84 -6.37 -11.67 -17.10
CA SER A 84 -7.29 -12.63 -17.72
C SER A 84 -8.51 -11.96 -18.35
N GLY A 85 -8.78 -10.70 -18.03
CA GLY A 85 -9.85 -9.89 -18.60
C GLY A 85 -10.12 -8.65 -17.76
N SER A 86 -11.08 -7.84 -18.19
CA SER A 86 -11.58 -6.71 -17.42
C SER A 86 -13.07 -6.49 -17.68
N ASP A 87 -13.84 -6.30 -16.61
CA ASP A 87 -15.28 -6.08 -16.63
C ASP A 87 -15.62 -4.73 -15.97
N ARG A 88 -16.16 -3.78 -16.75
CA ARG A 88 -16.47 -2.39 -16.33
C ARG A 88 -15.28 -1.67 -15.67
N GLU A 89 -15.15 -1.79 -14.35
CA GLU A 89 -14.14 -1.14 -13.50
C GLU A 89 -13.20 -2.15 -12.85
N THR A 90 -13.37 -3.45 -13.12
CA THR A 90 -12.62 -4.54 -12.49
C THR A 90 -11.66 -5.15 -13.49
N VAL A 91 -10.43 -5.41 -13.07
CA VAL A 91 -9.41 -6.14 -13.84
C VAL A 91 -9.14 -7.46 -13.14
N HIS A 92 -9.26 -8.55 -13.87
CA HIS A 92 -9.03 -9.89 -13.36
C HIS A 92 -7.56 -10.27 -13.54
N LEU A 93 -6.88 -10.59 -12.45
CA LEU A 93 -5.48 -11.01 -12.44
C LEU A 93 -5.35 -12.46 -11.96
N ARG A 94 -4.38 -13.16 -12.54
CA ARG A 94 -3.98 -14.53 -12.17
C ARG A 94 -2.49 -14.59 -11.87
N GLY A 95 -2.10 -15.52 -11.01
CA GLY A 95 -0.69 -15.77 -10.69
C GLY A 95 -0.04 -14.62 -9.91
N VAL A 96 -0.82 -13.89 -9.11
CA VAL A 96 -0.32 -12.78 -8.29
C VAL A 96 0.31 -13.36 -7.02
N SER A 97 1.54 -12.98 -6.71
CA SER A 97 2.19 -13.36 -5.45
C SER A 97 1.67 -12.52 -4.28
N GLU A 98 1.89 -12.96 -3.04
CA GLU A 98 1.56 -12.17 -1.84
C GLU A 98 2.19 -10.77 -1.87
N ALA A 99 3.49 -10.67 -2.18
CA ALA A 99 4.17 -9.38 -2.36
C ALA A 99 3.59 -8.56 -3.53
N GLY A 100 3.01 -9.23 -4.55
CA GLY A 100 2.29 -8.56 -5.63
C GLY A 100 0.97 -7.96 -5.18
N VAL A 101 0.21 -8.66 -4.32
CA VAL A 101 -1.02 -8.12 -3.70
C VAL A 101 -0.69 -6.88 -2.85
N ASP A 102 0.37 -6.96 -2.04
CA ASP A 102 0.83 -5.82 -1.25
C ASP A 102 1.22 -4.63 -2.15
N ALA A 103 2.03 -4.87 -3.19
CA ALA A 103 2.40 -3.83 -4.14
C ALA A 103 1.18 -3.19 -4.84
N LEU A 104 0.18 -4.00 -5.21
CA LEU A 104 -1.06 -3.51 -5.79
C LEU A 104 -1.83 -2.60 -4.82
N ALA A 105 -1.93 -2.94 -3.54
CA ALA A 105 -2.66 -2.13 -2.55
C ALA A 105 -2.16 -0.67 -2.45
N HIS A 106 -0.90 -0.43 -2.79
CA HIS A 106 -0.28 0.89 -2.78
C HIS A 106 -0.71 1.80 -3.94
N PHE A 107 -1.32 1.27 -5.00
CA PHE A 107 -1.83 2.11 -6.08
C PHE A 107 -3.06 2.91 -5.62
N TYR A 108 -2.99 4.24 -5.74
CA TYR A 108 -4.03 5.13 -5.22
C TYR A 108 -5.38 5.01 -5.96
N TRP A 109 -5.36 4.54 -7.21
CA TRP A 109 -6.55 4.36 -8.05
C TRP A 109 -7.26 3.02 -7.83
N ILE A 110 -6.63 2.07 -7.14
CA ILE A 110 -7.26 0.81 -6.76
C ILE A 110 -8.17 1.07 -5.56
N LYS A 111 -9.42 0.67 -5.70
CA LYS A 111 -10.44 0.78 -4.65
C LYS A 111 -10.46 -0.45 -3.77
N GLU A 112 -10.30 -1.62 -4.37
CA GLU A 112 -10.45 -2.90 -3.70
C GLU A 112 -9.72 -4.00 -4.47
N ILE A 113 -9.22 -4.99 -3.74
CA ILE A 113 -8.60 -6.22 -4.20
C ILE A 113 -9.38 -7.34 -3.53
N ALA A 114 -10.23 -8.00 -4.31
CA ALA A 114 -11.07 -9.10 -3.86
C ALA A 114 -10.48 -10.45 -4.33
N PRO A 115 -10.88 -11.58 -3.72
CA PRO A 115 -10.47 -12.90 -4.17
C PRO A 115 -11.00 -13.14 -5.58
N GLY A 116 -10.11 -13.45 -6.53
CA GLY A 116 -10.51 -13.67 -7.91
C GLY A 116 -11.20 -15.02 -8.06
N VAL A 117 -12.45 -15.03 -8.51
CA VAL A 117 -13.16 -16.29 -8.80
C VAL A 117 -12.41 -16.98 -9.92
N GLY A 118 -11.82 -18.14 -9.66
CA GLY A 118 -11.39 -19.07 -10.70
C GLY A 118 -12.60 -19.44 -11.54
N ARG A 119 -12.89 -18.71 -12.62
CA ARG A 119 -13.73 -19.25 -13.67
C ARG A 119 -12.89 -20.37 -14.28
N THR A 120 -13.10 -21.58 -13.78
CA THR A 120 -12.69 -22.81 -14.45
C THR A 120 -13.22 -22.72 -15.89
N PRO A 121 -12.37 -23.00 -16.91
CA PRO A 121 -12.84 -23.08 -18.28
C PRO A 121 -13.97 -24.10 -18.45
#